data_AF-A0A7Y5DT70-F1
#
_entry.id   AF-A0A7Y5DT70-F1
#
_cell.length_a   1.000
_cell.length_b   1.000
_cell.length_c   1.000
_cell.angle_alpha   90.00
_cell.angle_beta   90.00
_cell.angle_gamma   90.00
#
_symmetry.space_group_name_H-M   'P 1'
#
loop_
_entity.id
_entity.type
_entity.pdbx_description
1 polymer ?
#
loop_
_entity_poly.entity_id
_entity_poly.type
_entity_poly.pdbx_seq_one_letter_code
_entity_poly.pdbx_strand_id
1 'polypeptide(L)'
;DAAEKVTARHPEYLLPFKHTLIEELSRIRQKEVRWHVAAMLPRLPLTENEQQRVFDLLLSYTNDRSSIVKTIAMQALADLAPHDENLRPQVLRHIEELSVIGTPAMRARGKHLLAKLRQ
;
A
#
# COMPACT_ATOMS: atom_id res chain seq x y z
N ASP A 1 10.62 8.33 -7.48
CA ASP A 1 9.98 9.64 -7.32
C ASP A 1 9.14 10.06 -8.54
N ALA A 2 9.74 10.42 -9.68
CA ALA A 2 8.97 10.91 -10.85
C ALA A 2 7.86 9.96 -11.33
N ALA A 3 8.16 8.66 -11.45
CA ALA A 3 7.19 7.64 -11.86
C ALA A 3 5.99 7.54 -10.88
N GLU A 4 6.24 7.62 -9.58
CA GLU A 4 5.18 7.60 -8.56
C GLU A 4 4.30 8.84 -8.69
N LYS A 5 4.88 10.03 -8.89
CA LYS A 5 4.11 11.28 -8.99
C LYS A 5 3.26 11.36 -10.27
N VAL A 6 3.82 10.99 -11.42
CA VAL A 6 3.07 11.07 -12.69
C VAL A 6 1.92 10.06 -12.72
N THR A 7 2.13 8.88 -12.16
CA THR A 7 1.13 7.80 -12.17
C THR A 7 0.03 7.98 -11.14
N ALA A 8 0.14 8.95 -10.23
CA ALA A 8 -0.97 9.38 -9.38
C ALA A 8 -2.09 10.05 -10.20
N ARG A 9 -1.77 10.58 -11.39
CA ARG A 9 -2.73 11.15 -12.35
C ARG A 9 -2.93 10.28 -13.58
N HIS A 10 -1.91 9.50 -13.95
CA HIS A 10 -1.89 8.62 -15.11
C HIS A 10 -1.55 7.17 -14.72
N PRO A 11 -2.45 6.46 -14.01
CA PRO A 11 -2.20 5.08 -13.57
C PRO A 11 -1.96 4.11 -14.73
N GLU A 12 -2.49 4.40 -15.93
CA GLU A 12 -2.30 3.64 -17.16
C GLU A 12 -0.83 3.50 -17.57
N TYR A 13 0.04 4.45 -17.17
CA TYR A 13 1.48 4.37 -17.44
C TYR A 13 2.20 3.27 -16.64
N LEU A 14 1.55 2.71 -15.62
CA LEU A 14 2.08 1.57 -14.86
C LEU A 14 1.84 0.23 -15.58
N LEU A 15 0.88 0.15 -16.51
CA LEU A 15 0.44 -1.11 -17.11
C LEU A 15 1.58 -1.92 -17.75
N PRO A 16 2.48 -1.32 -18.56
CA PRO A 16 3.59 -2.05 -19.16
C PRO A 16 4.56 -2.64 -18.12
N PHE A 17 4.53 -2.13 -16.89
CA PHE A 17 5.45 -2.46 -15.81
C PHE A 17 4.78 -3.24 -14.67
N LYS A 18 3.53 -3.70 -14.82
CA LYS A 18 2.78 -4.38 -13.75
C LYS A 18 3.57 -5.54 -13.15
N HIS A 19 4.08 -6.44 -13.99
CA HIS A 19 4.89 -7.58 -13.55
C HIS A 19 6.15 -7.12 -12.82
N THR A 20 6.90 -6.18 -13.40
CA THR A 20 8.14 -5.65 -12.82
C THR A 20 7.88 -4.99 -11.45
N LEU A 21 6.77 -4.27 -11.27
CA LEU A 21 6.39 -3.65 -10.00
C LEU A 21 6.09 -4.70 -8.92
N ILE A 22 5.29 -5.72 -9.26
CA ILE A 22 4.83 -6.74 -8.31
C ILE A 22 5.94 -7.73 -7.97
N GLU A 23 6.72 -8.14 -8.96
CA GLU A 23 7.69 -9.24 -8.82
C GLU A 23 9.11 -8.73 -8.58
N GLU A 24 9.59 -7.77 -9.36
CA GLU A 24 11.01 -7.41 -9.35
C GLU A 24 11.30 -6.31 -8.33
N LEU A 25 10.62 -5.17 -8.45
CA LEU A 25 10.90 -3.99 -7.63
C LEU A 25 10.46 -4.19 -6.16
N SER A 26 9.45 -5.03 -5.92
CA SER A 26 9.00 -5.38 -4.55
C SER A 26 10.07 -6.09 -3.72
N ARG A 27 11.03 -6.76 -4.37
CA ARG A 27 12.15 -7.46 -3.73
C ARG A 27 13.29 -6.52 -3.34
N ILE A 28 13.33 -5.31 -3.90
CA ILE A 28 14.37 -4.33 -3.62
C ILE A 28 14.23 -3.84 -2.16
N ARG A 29 15.33 -3.89 -1.42
CA ARG A 29 15.35 -3.54 0.01
C ARG A 29 15.60 -2.06 0.29
N GLN A 30 16.06 -1.32 -0.71
CA GLN A 30 16.27 0.12 -0.58
C GLN A 30 14.96 0.80 -0.21
N LYS A 31 14.95 1.53 0.91
CA LYS A 31 13.74 2.16 1.45
C LYS A 31 13.07 3.02 0.39
N GLU A 32 13.84 3.80 -0.39
CA GLU A 32 13.36 4.69 -1.44
C GLU A 32 12.51 3.97 -2.49
N VAL A 33 12.95 2.79 -2.90
CA VAL A 33 12.20 1.97 -3.86
C VAL A 33 10.93 1.44 -3.21
N ARG A 34 11.02 0.92 -1.98
CA ARG A 34 9.87 0.33 -1.27
C ARG A 34 8.70 1.30 -1.11
N TRP A 35 8.95 2.53 -0.64
CA TRP A 35 7.84 3.47 -0.42
C TRP A 35 7.25 3.98 -1.74
N HIS A 36 8.05 4.16 -2.79
CA HIS A 36 7.51 4.49 -4.11
C HIS A 36 6.69 3.35 -4.72
N VAL A 37 7.20 2.10 -4.66
CA VAL A 37 6.48 0.93 -5.18
C VAL A 37 5.18 0.73 -4.43
N ALA A 38 5.20 0.77 -3.09
CA ALA A 38 4.00 0.64 -2.28
C ALA A 38 2.90 1.65 -2.66
N ALA A 39 3.27 2.91 -2.96
CA ALA A 39 2.31 3.92 -3.39
C ALA A 39 1.71 3.67 -4.79
N MET A 40 2.43 2.97 -5.67
CA MET A 40 1.99 2.66 -7.04
C MET A 40 1.16 1.39 -7.13
N LEU A 41 1.39 0.40 -6.26
CA LEU A 41 0.75 -0.92 -6.34
C LEU A 41 -0.80 -0.89 -6.35
N PRO A 42 -1.50 -0.11 -5.51
CA PRO A 42 -2.97 -0.07 -5.51
C PRO A 42 -3.57 0.54 -6.78
N ARG A 43 -2.75 1.21 -7.61
CA ARG A 43 -3.20 1.88 -8.84
C ARG A 43 -3.27 0.92 -10.03
N LEU A 44 -2.73 -0.28 -9.89
CA LEU A 44 -2.68 -1.29 -10.94
C LEU A 44 -4.05 -2.01 -11.05
N PRO A 45 -4.48 -2.41 -12.26
CA PRO A 45 -5.56 -3.38 -12.40
C PRO A 45 -5.02 -4.77 -12.03
N LEU A 46 -5.27 -5.15 -10.78
CA LEU A 46 -4.81 -6.40 -10.17
C LEU A 46 -5.91 -7.48 -10.30
N THR A 47 -5.52 -8.69 -10.70
CA THR A 47 -6.33 -9.90 -10.53
C THR A 47 -6.42 -10.28 -9.05
N GLU A 48 -7.39 -11.11 -8.64
CA GLU A 48 -7.54 -11.57 -7.24
C GLU A 48 -6.23 -12.12 -6.65
N ASN A 49 -5.52 -12.96 -7.40
CA ASN A 49 -4.23 -13.50 -6.99
C ASN A 49 -3.15 -12.41 -6.80
N GLU A 50 -3.12 -11.41 -7.70
CA GLU A 50 -2.20 -10.28 -7.58
C GLU A 50 -2.60 -9.36 -6.42
N GLN A 51 -3.88 -9.17 -6.15
CA GLN A 51 -4.38 -8.39 -5.01
C GLN A 51 -3.96 -9.00 -3.69
N GLN A 52 -4.13 -10.32 -3.51
CA GLN A 52 -3.67 -11.02 -2.32
C GLN A 52 -2.14 -10.88 -2.14
N ARG A 53 -1.38 -11.01 -3.22
CA ARG A 53 0.08 -10.87 -3.17
C ARG A 53 0.52 -9.44 -2.81
N VAL A 54 -0.13 -8.44 -3.38
CA VAL A 54 0.10 -7.02 -3.05
C VAL A 54 -0.28 -6.75 -1.60
N PHE A 55 -1.40 -7.29 -1.13
CA PHE A 55 -1.83 -7.20 0.26
C PHE A 55 -0.77 -7.77 1.21
N ASP A 56 -0.29 -9.00 1.00
CA ASP A 56 0.72 -9.65 1.84
C ASP A 56 2.04 -8.85 1.86
N LEU A 57 2.45 -8.33 0.70
CA LEU A 57 3.63 -7.48 0.59
C LEU A 57 3.48 -6.19 1.41
N LEU A 58 2.36 -5.48 1.24
CA LEU A 58 2.09 -4.23 1.96
C LEU A 58 1.96 -4.48 3.47
N LEU A 59 1.34 -5.59 3.87
CA LEU A 59 1.27 -6.03 5.26
C LEU A 59 2.68 -6.18 5.83
N SER A 60 3.59 -6.84 5.11
CA SER A 60 4.99 -6.97 5.53
C SER A 60 5.69 -5.61 5.66
N TYR A 61 5.39 -4.66 4.76
CA TYR A 61 5.99 -3.32 4.78
C TYR A 61 5.49 -2.46 5.95
N THR A 62 4.33 -2.75 6.54
CA THR A 62 3.90 -2.08 7.79
C THR A 62 4.83 -2.37 8.97
N ASN A 63 5.70 -3.38 8.85
CA ASN A 63 6.74 -3.73 9.82
C ASN A 63 8.17 -3.33 9.37
N ASP A 64 8.33 -2.60 8.27
CA ASP A 64 9.64 -2.17 7.74
C ASP A 64 10.46 -1.33 8.74
N ARG A 65 11.79 -1.37 8.70
CA ARG A 65 12.63 -0.52 9.58
C ARG A 65 12.41 0.98 9.37
N SER A 66 11.95 1.37 8.18
CA SER A 66 11.71 2.75 7.79
C SER A 66 10.28 3.20 8.10
N SER A 67 10.13 4.24 8.93
CA SER A 67 8.82 4.80 9.30
C SER A 67 8.01 5.31 8.10
N ILE A 68 8.66 5.84 7.06
CA ILE A 68 7.99 6.26 5.83
C ILE A 68 7.44 5.05 5.06
N VAL A 69 8.22 3.97 4.93
CA VAL A 69 7.75 2.73 4.28
C VAL A 69 6.55 2.18 5.03
N LYS A 70 6.60 2.09 6.36
CA LYS A 70 5.45 1.64 7.18
C LYS A 70 4.19 2.45 6.92
N THR A 71 4.31 3.78 6.93
CA THR A 71 3.17 4.69 6.81
C THR A 71 2.57 4.67 5.41
N ILE A 72 3.42 4.63 4.37
CA ILE A 72 2.97 4.53 2.99
C ILE A 72 2.34 3.16 2.71
N ALA A 73 2.88 2.07 3.27
CA ALA A 73 2.28 0.75 3.14
C ALA A 73 0.89 0.69 3.79
N MET A 74 0.70 1.30 4.95
CA MET A 74 -0.61 1.41 5.60
C MET A 74 -1.62 2.22 4.76
N GLN A 75 -1.17 3.31 4.12
CA GLN A 75 -2.00 4.04 3.16
C GLN A 75 -2.37 3.17 1.95
N ALA A 76 -1.38 2.48 1.37
CA ALA A 76 -1.59 1.62 0.22
C ALA A 76 -2.55 0.45 0.52
N LEU A 77 -2.52 -0.11 1.74
CA LEU A 77 -3.53 -1.10 2.18
C LEU A 77 -4.94 -0.49 2.15
N ALA A 78 -5.12 0.73 2.67
CA ALA A 78 -6.41 1.41 2.61
C ALA A 78 -6.86 1.68 1.16
N ASP A 79 -5.92 2.03 0.28
CA ASP A 79 -6.21 2.30 -1.13
C ASP A 79 -6.51 1.00 -1.91
N LEU A 80 -6.05 -0.16 -1.43
CA LEU A 80 -6.36 -1.48 -2.01
C LEU A 80 -7.77 -1.97 -1.64
N ALA A 81 -8.27 -1.63 -0.44
CA ALA A 81 -9.52 -2.16 0.10
C ALA A 81 -10.78 -1.95 -0.76
N PRO A 82 -10.94 -0.86 -1.54
CA PRO A 82 -12.08 -0.70 -2.45
C PRO A 82 -12.07 -1.65 -3.65
N HIS A 83 -10.92 -2.27 -3.96
CA HIS A 83 -10.76 -3.16 -5.12
C HIS A 83 -11.05 -4.63 -4.80
N ASP A 84 -11.18 -4.98 -3.51
CA ASP A 84 -11.48 -6.33 -3.04
C ASP A 84 -12.32 -6.31 -1.76
N GLU A 85 -13.59 -6.70 -1.88
CA GLU A 85 -14.50 -6.78 -0.72
C GLU A 85 -14.04 -7.81 0.32
N ASN A 86 -13.31 -8.85 -0.08
CA ASN A 86 -12.80 -9.88 0.83
C ASN A 86 -11.60 -9.39 1.66
N LEU A 87 -10.81 -8.45 1.11
CA LEU A 87 -9.67 -7.87 1.83
C LEU A 87 -10.07 -6.71 2.73
N ARG A 88 -11.16 -6.00 2.44
CA ARG A 88 -11.59 -4.82 3.19
C ARG A 88 -11.68 -5.04 4.72
N PRO A 89 -12.27 -6.13 5.24
CA PRO A 89 -12.30 -6.38 6.70
C PRO A 89 -10.90 -6.58 7.30
N GLN A 90 -9.99 -7.21 6.55
CA GLN A 90 -8.62 -7.46 7.00
C GLN A 90 -7.81 -6.16 7.05
N VAL A 91 -7.94 -5.32 6.01
CA VAL A 91 -7.34 -3.99 5.96
C VAL A 91 -7.83 -3.11 7.12
N LEU A 92 -9.14 -3.07 7.37
CA LEU A 92 -9.73 -2.30 8.46
C LEU A 92 -9.15 -2.69 9.81
N ARG A 93 -9.17 -4.00 10.14
CA ARG A 93 -8.61 -4.51 11.40
C ARG A 93 -7.14 -4.15 11.55
N HIS A 94 -6.34 -4.33 10.50
CA HIS A 94 -4.91 -4.02 10.56
C HIS A 94 -4.65 -2.52 10.78
N ILE A 95 -5.40 -1.64 10.10
CA ILE A 95 -5.27 -0.19 10.30
C ILE A 95 -5.73 0.21 11.71
N GLU A 96 -6.76 -0.41 12.28
CA GLU A 96 -7.18 -0.20 13.68
C GLU A 96 -6.05 -0.52 14.65
N GLU A 97 -5.42 -1.69 14.51
CA GLU A 97 -4.28 -2.10 15.33
C GLU A 97 -3.13 -1.10 15.19
N LEU A 98 -2.72 -0.78 13.95
CA LEU A 98 -1.65 0.18 13.68
C LEU A 98 -1.96 1.60 14.17
N SER A 99 -3.23 1.96 14.27
CA SER A 99 -3.67 3.25 14.83
C SER A 99 -3.43 3.36 16.34
N VAL A 100 -3.22 2.22 17.01
CA VAL A 100 -2.92 2.13 18.45
C VAL A 100 -1.43 1.87 18.68
N ILE A 101 -0.86 0.84 18.02
CA ILE A 101 0.50 0.37 18.32
C ILE A 101 1.57 0.94 17.38
N GLY A 102 1.18 1.52 16.25
CA GLY A 102 2.11 2.03 15.24
C GLY A 102 2.92 3.24 15.68
N THR A 103 3.80 3.71 14.78
CA THR A 103 4.56 4.96 14.98
C THR A 103 3.62 6.17 15.11
N PRO A 104 4.05 7.32 15.66
CA PRO A 104 3.20 8.51 15.73
C PRO A 104 2.56 8.91 14.39
N ALA A 105 3.32 8.78 13.29
CA ALA A 105 2.82 9.03 11.93
C ALA A 105 1.73 8.04 11.51
N MET A 106 1.91 6.74 11.82
CA MET A 106 0.90 5.71 11.54
C MET A 106 -0.36 5.93 12.37
N ARG A 107 -0.25 6.30 13.66
CA ARG A 107 -1.43 6.59 14.49
C ARG A 107 -2.25 7.76 13.95
N ALA A 108 -1.59 8.85 13.57
CA ALA A 108 -2.26 10.01 12.99
C ALA A 108 -2.92 9.66 11.65
N ARG A 109 -2.19 8.97 10.75
CA ARG A 109 -2.69 8.57 9.44
C ARG A 109 -3.84 7.56 9.55
N GLY A 110 -3.71 6.57 10.44
CA GLY A 110 -4.68 5.49 10.61
C GLY A 110 -6.06 6.00 11.04
N LYS A 111 -6.11 6.97 11.97
CA LYS A 111 -7.37 7.65 12.33
C LYS A 111 -8.08 8.27 11.10
N HIS A 112 -7.32 8.93 10.23
CA HIS A 112 -7.87 9.52 9.00
C HIS A 112 -8.35 8.46 8.01
N LEU A 113 -7.60 7.37 7.85
CA LEU A 113 -7.96 6.27 6.97
C LEU A 113 -9.22 5.54 7.43
N LEU A 114 -9.34 5.24 8.73
CA LEU A 114 -10.51 4.58 9.29
C LEU A 114 -11.77 5.44 9.13
N ALA A 115 -11.65 6.77 9.27
CA ALA A 115 -12.77 7.67 9.03
C ALA A 115 -13.26 7.61 7.58
N LYS A 116 -12.36 7.42 6.61
CA LYS A 116 -12.71 7.25 5.19
C LYS A 116 -13.26 5.86 4.86
N LEU A 117 -12.64 4.81 5.39
CA LEU A 117 -13.02 3.41 5.11
C LEU A 117 -14.31 2.95 5.80
N ARG A 118 -14.86 3.74 6.73
CA ARG A 118 -16.13 3.46 7.40
C ARG A 118 -17.31 4.26 6.86
N GLN A 119 -17.05 5.19 5.94
CA GLN A 119 -18.08 5.82 5.11
C GLN A 119 -18.47 4.86 3.99
#